data_AF-A0A1F9W538-F1
#
_entry.id   AF-A0A1F9W538-F1
#
_cell.length_a   1.000
_cell.length_b   1.000
_cell.length_c   1.000
_cell.angle_alpha   90.00
_cell.angle_beta   90.00
_cell.angle_gamma   90.00
#
_symmetry.space_group_name_H-M   'P 1'
#
loop_
_entity.id
_entity.type
_entity.pdbx_description
1 polymer ?
#
loop_
_entity_poly.entity_id
_entity_poly.type
_entity_poly.pdbx_seq_one_letter_code
_entity_poly.pdbx_strand_id
1 'polypeptide(L)'
;MQETTFGAILFCSLSGLAFSGAALWVLGRKAKASRRRKAHFPHAFLAGSVTFTLVYLLNRLAFPVRPKLSAALNLAALAAIFFLPLLIRRARKKLRRLRPKAVKTNPRQSEIEALSRMFRQDPLNAFCLEKLSEIYEETGEYGKALAAAYEAAKLDPSMKNKSRIEDLKKEAHEKKRHKDGWKPRGQGPGP
;
A
#
# COMPACT_ATOMS: atom_id res chain seq x y z
N MET A 1 -53.39 26.65 9.65
CA MET A 1 -52.24 26.70 8.71
C MET A 1 -50.90 26.99 9.37
N GLN A 2 -50.82 27.72 10.50
CA GLN A 2 -49.55 28.05 11.17
C GLN A 2 -48.86 26.85 11.86
N GLU A 3 -49.62 25.90 12.42
CA GLU A 3 -49.05 24.74 13.12
C GLU A 3 -48.30 23.77 12.18
N THR A 4 -48.82 23.56 10.97
CA THR A 4 -48.18 22.70 9.95
C THR A 4 -46.88 23.30 9.42
N THR A 5 -46.81 24.63 9.29
CA THR A 5 -45.58 25.34 8.89
C THR A 5 -44.53 25.33 9.99
N PHE A 6 -44.95 25.49 11.26
CA PHE A 6 -44.04 25.44 12.40
C PHE A 6 -43.44 24.04 12.58
N GLY A 7 -44.27 22.98 12.49
CA GLY A 7 -43.81 21.60 12.54
C GLY A 7 -42.84 21.25 11.40
N ALA A 8 -43.09 21.74 10.18
CA ALA A 8 -42.18 21.55 9.05
C ALA A 8 -40.82 22.22 9.27
N ILE A 9 -40.79 23.46 9.77
CA ILE A 9 -39.56 24.19 10.07
C ILE A 9 -38.75 23.48 11.16
N LEU A 10 -39.42 23.05 12.24
CA LEU A 10 -38.78 22.35 13.34
C LEU A 10 -38.16 21.02 12.87
N PHE A 11 -38.92 20.23 12.10
CA PHE A 11 -38.44 18.96 11.55
C PHE A 11 -37.26 19.14 10.59
N CYS A 12 -37.31 20.15 9.70
CA CYS A 12 -36.23 20.44 8.76
C CYS A 12 -34.95 20.85 9.49
N SER A 13 -35.06 21.69 10.52
CA SER A 13 -33.93 22.15 11.33
C SER A 13 -33.29 21.02 12.13
N LEU A 14 -34.10 20.18 12.79
CA LEU A 14 -33.63 19.02 13.55
C LEU A 14 -32.95 17.98 12.64
N SER A 15 -33.53 17.72 11.47
CA SER A 15 -32.93 16.83 10.48
C SER A 15 -31.60 17.38 9.97
N GLY A 16 -31.54 18.67 9.60
CA GLY A 16 -30.29 19.31 9.20
C GLY A 16 -29.19 19.19 10.25
N LEU A 17 -29.52 19.45 11.53
CA LEU A 17 -28.57 19.33 12.64
C LEU A 17 -28.05 17.90 12.79
N ALA A 18 -28.95 16.90 12.70
CA ALA A 18 -28.58 15.50 12.79
C ALA A 18 -27.64 15.07 11.66
N PHE A 19 -27.90 15.52 10.42
CA PHE A 19 -27.04 15.24 9.27
C PHE A 19 -25.67 15.92 9.36
N SER A 20 -25.64 17.19 9.79
CA SER A 20 -24.39 17.93 9.98
C SER A 20 -23.52 17.30 11.07
N GLY A 21 -24.13 16.93 12.20
CA GLY A 21 -23.45 16.22 13.29
C GLY A 21 -22.93 14.85 12.85
N ALA A 22 -23.72 14.09 12.08
CA ALA A 22 -23.29 12.80 11.54
C ALA A 22 -22.13 12.94 10.55
N ALA A 23 -22.15 13.94 9.68
CA ALA A 23 -21.07 14.24 8.74
C ALA A 23 -19.76 14.59 9.47
N LEU A 24 -19.84 15.49 10.47
CA LEU A 24 -18.70 15.87 11.31
C LEU A 24 -18.13 14.67 12.06
N TRP A 25 -18.99 13.81 12.60
CA TRP A 25 -18.56 12.59 13.29
C TRP A 25 -17.84 11.59 12.37
N VAL A 26 -18.33 11.42 11.13
CA VAL A 26 -17.65 10.59 10.12
C VAL A 26 -16.28 11.16 9.75
N LEU A 27 -16.18 12.48 9.54
CA LEU A 27 -14.92 13.16 9.26
C LEU A 27 -13.93 13.02 10.42
N GLY A 28 -14.39 13.18 11.67
CA GLY A 28 -13.59 13.00 12.88
C GLY A 28 -13.08 11.57 13.06
N ARG A 29 -13.93 10.56 12.78
CA ARG A 29 -13.51 9.14 12.78
C ARG A 29 -12.41 8.87 11.76
N LYS A 30 -12.52 9.41 10.54
CA LYS A 30 -11.53 9.21 9.48
C LYS A 30 -10.20 9.88 9.81
N ALA A 31 -10.23 11.09 10.39
CA ALA A 31 -9.03 11.78 10.85
C ALA A 31 -8.27 10.93 11.90
N LYS A 32 -8.96 10.44 12.93
CA LYS A 32 -8.37 9.57 13.97
C LYS A 32 -7.77 8.26 13.40
N ALA A 33 -8.44 7.65 12.43
CA ALA A 33 -7.98 6.39 11.83
C ALA A 33 -6.73 6.53 10.94
N SER A 34 -6.42 7.74 10.48
CA SER A 34 -5.37 7.97 9.48
C SER A 34 -4.01 8.38 10.06
N ARG A 35 -3.88 8.66 11.38
CA ARG A 35 -2.71 9.32 12.00
C ARG A 35 -2.23 10.61 11.30
N ARG A 36 -2.91 11.09 10.24
CA ARG A 36 -2.65 12.38 9.61
C ARG A 36 -3.26 13.50 10.45
N ARG A 37 -2.62 14.67 10.40
CA ARG A 37 -3.01 15.90 11.11
C ARG A 37 -4.53 16.05 11.13
N LYS A 38 -5.08 16.38 12.31
CA LYS A 38 -6.50 16.72 12.51
C LYS A 38 -6.96 17.57 11.34
N ALA A 39 -8.05 17.17 10.67
CA ALA A 39 -8.63 17.96 9.59
C ALA A 39 -8.77 19.41 10.07
N HIS A 40 -8.25 20.36 9.29
CA HIS A 40 -8.27 21.77 9.67
C HIS A 40 -9.73 22.15 9.95
N PHE A 41 -9.99 22.60 11.19
CA PHE A 41 -11.30 22.99 11.70
C PHE A 41 -12.20 23.75 10.68
N PRO A 42 -11.71 24.74 9.90
CA PRO A 42 -12.53 25.44 8.91
C PRO A 42 -13.13 24.53 7.83
N HIS A 43 -12.42 23.50 7.36
CA HIS A 43 -12.96 22.61 6.32
C HIS A 43 -14.03 21.66 6.85
N ALA A 44 -13.89 21.20 8.10
CA ALA A 44 -14.90 20.37 8.73
C ALA A 44 -16.18 21.19 9.01
N PHE A 45 -16.02 22.42 9.49
CA PHE A 45 -17.13 23.34 9.72
C PHE A 45 -17.86 23.70 8.43
N LEU A 46 -17.12 24.04 7.36
CA LEU A 46 -17.70 24.33 6.05
C LEU A 46 -18.49 23.14 5.50
N ALA A 47 -17.94 21.92 5.60
CA ALA A 47 -18.65 20.71 5.17
C ALA A 47 -19.94 20.48 5.98
N GLY A 48 -19.90 20.69 7.30
CA GLY A 48 -21.08 20.62 8.17
C GLY A 48 -22.15 21.67 7.83
N SER A 49 -21.73 22.90 7.53
CA SER A 49 -22.61 24.01 7.10
C SER A 49 -23.28 23.72 5.74
N VAL A 50 -22.50 23.32 4.73
CA VAL A 50 -23.04 23.02 3.39
C VAL A 50 -24.03 21.86 3.43
N THR A 51 -23.72 20.80 4.18
CA THR A 51 -24.63 19.65 4.35
C THR A 51 -25.91 20.03 5.09
N PHE A 52 -25.82 20.86 6.13
CA PHE A 52 -26.99 21.39 6.83
C PHE A 52 -27.91 22.16 5.88
N THR A 53 -27.36 23.14 5.15
CA THR A 53 -28.13 24.02 4.27
C THR A 53 -28.80 23.23 3.14
N LEU A 54 -28.07 22.28 2.55
CA LEU A 54 -28.61 21.44 1.48
C LEU A 54 -29.77 20.55 1.96
N VAL A 55 -29.59 19.84 3.09
CA VAL A 55 -30.62 18.97 3.66
C VAL A 55 -31.83 19.79 4.09
N TYR A 56 -31.62 20.97 4.67
CA TYR A 56 -32.69 21.89 5.06
C TYR A 56 -33.50 22.36 3.85
N LEU A 57 -32.84 22.80 2.77
CA LEU A 57 -33.51 23.25 1.55
C LEU A 57 -34.30 22.12 0.87
N LEU A 58 -33.70 20.93 0.74
CA LEU A 58 -34.37 19.77 0.15
C LEU A 58 -35.59 19.33 0.98
N ASN A 59 -35.47 19.33 2.30
CA ASN A 59 -36.59 19.01 3.17
C ASN A 59 -37.68 20.07 3.11
N ARG A 60 -37.32 21.36 3.03
CA ARG A 60 -38.29 22.45 2.91
C ARG A 60 -39.10 22.36 1.61
N LEU A 61 -38.50 21.90 0.52
CA LEU A 61 -39.18 21.70 -0.77
C LEU A 61 -40.01 20.40 -0.80
N ALA A 62 -39.50 19.32 -0.23
CA ALA A 62 -40.13 17.99 -0.33
C ALA A 62 -41.20 17.72 0.74
N PHE A 63 -41.06 18.29 1.94
CA PHE A 63 -41.97 18.06 3.06
C PHE A 63 -43.42 18.51 2.82
N PRO A 64 -43.72 19.69 2.20
CA PRO A 64 -45.10 20.08 1.92
C PRO A 64 -45.77 19.19 0.86
N VAL A 65 -44.99 18.57 -0.03
CA VAL A 65 -45.52 17.71 -1.10
C VAL A 65 -45.76 16.29 -0.60
N ARG A 66 -44.82 15.71 0.16
CA ARG A 66 -44.91 14.33 0.71
C ARG A 66 -44.18 14.22 2.05
N PRO A 67 -44.84 14.48 3.20
CA PRO A 67 -44.17 14.51 4.51
C PRO A 67 -43.71 13.14 4.99
N LYS A 68 -44.53 12.09 4.81
CA LYS A 68 -44.21 10.71 5.23
C LYS A 68 -43.00 10.14 4.47
N LEU A 69 -42.93 10.40 3.15
CA LEU A 69 -41.82 9.95 2.31
C LEU A 69 -40.52 10.70 2.66
N SER A 70 -40.60 12.02 2.84
CA SER A 70 -39.45 12.84 3.22
C SER A 70 -38.88 12.42 4.57
N ALA A 71 -39.74 12.12 5.56
CA ALA A 71 -39.31 11.60 6.84
C ALA A 71 -38.64 10.22 6.72
N ALA A 72 -39.22 9.30 5.93
CA ALA A 72 -38.63 7.99 5.69
C ALA A 72 -37.26 8.06 5.00
N LEU A 73 -37.11 8.94 4.00
CA LEU A 73 -35.86 9.15 3.29
C LEU A 73 -34.78 9.76 4.19
N ASN A 74 -35.12 10.76 5.02
CA ASN A 74 -34.19 11.32 6.00
C ASN A 74 -33.72 10.26 7.00
N LEU A 75 -34.64 9.43 7.51
CA LEU A 75 -34.29 8.37 8.46
C LEU A 75 -33.41 7.29 7.81
N ALA A 76 -33.72 6.89 6.59
CA ALA A 76 -32.93 5.93 5.82
C ALA A 76 -31.52 6.48 5.50
N ALA A 77 -31.41 7.74 5.09
CA ALA A 77 -30.14 8.37 4.81
C ALA A 77 -29.30 8.58 6.09
N LEU A 78 -29.92 8.93 7.22
CA LEU A 78 -29.24 8.97 8.52
C LEU A 78 -28.71 7.59 8.90
N ALA A 79 -29.53 6.55 8.80
CA ALA A 79 -29.13 5.16 9.05
C ALA A 79 -27.97 4.75 8.13
N ALA A 80 -28.02 5.11 6.84
CA ALA A 80 -26.95 4.82 5.90
C ALA A 80 -25.61 5.44 6.33
N ILE A 81 -25.58 6.67 6.87
CA ILE A 81 -24.34 7.29 7.37
C ILE A 81 -23.67 6.45 8.48
N PHE A 82 -24.46 5.82 9.35
CA PHE A 82 -23.94 4.96 10.42
C PHE A 82 -23.57 3.54 9.95
N PHE A 83 -24.43 2.92 9.14
CA PHE A 83 -24.30 1.50 8.75
C PHE A 83 -23.40 1.27 7.53
N LEU A 84 -23.38 2.18 6.56
CA LEU A 84 -22.59 2.03 5.33
C LEU A 84 -21.07 1.90 5.60
N PRO A 85 -20.44 2.67 6.52
CA PRO A 85 -19.04 2.48 6.86
C PRO A 85 -18.74 1.10 7.48
N LEU A 86 -19.68 0.55 8.24
CA LEU A 86 -19.58 -0.78 8.84
C LEU A 86 -19.67 -1.87 7.76
N LEU A 87 -20.62 -1.74 6.84
CA LEU A 87 -20.78 -2.64 5.69
C LEU A 87 -19.55 -2.62 4.79
N ILE A 88 -19.04 -1.43 4.44
CA ILE A 88 -17.81 -1.28 3.64
C ILE A 88 -16.61 -1.90 4.36
N ARG A 89 -16.50 -1.74 5.70
CA ARG A 89 -15.43 -2.38 6.49
C ARG A 89 -15.52 -3.91 6.42
N ARG A 90 -16.71 -4.49 6.55
CA ARG A 90 -16.93 -5.95 6.43
C ARG A 90 -16.61 -6.45 5.03
N ALA A 91 -17.11 -5.76 4.00
CA ALA A 91 -16.82 -6.08 2.60
C ALA A 91 -15.32 -6.01 2.28
N ARG A 92 -14.62 -4.94 2.73
CA ARG A 92 -13.17 -4.82 2.58
C ARG A 92 -12.39 -5.91 3.29
N LYS A 93 -12.82 -6.34 4.49
CA LYS A 93 -12.19 -7.48 5.19
C LYS A 93 -12.36 -8.77 4.39
N LYS A 94 -13.56 -9.03 3.85
CA LYS A 94 -13.83 -10.20 3.00
C LYS A 94 -12.98 -10.16 1.72
N LEU A 95 -12.92 -8.99 1.06
CA LEU A 95 -12.10 -8.78 -0.13
C LEU A 95 -10.60 -8.95 0.15
N ARG A 96 -10.09 -8.49 1.31
CA ARG A 96 -8.69 -8.72 1.72
C ARG A 96 -8.36 -10.20 1.92
N ARG A 97 -9.33 -11.04 2.32
CA ARG A 97 -9.13 -12.49 2.43
C ARG A 97 -9.08 -13.17 1.06
N LEU A 98 -9.77 -12.61 0.07
CA LEU A 98 -9.78 -13.09 -1.32
C LEU A 98 -8.60 -12.56 -2.14
N ARG A 99 -7.96 -11.47 -1.70
CA ARG A 99 -6.76 -10.96 -2.36
C ARG A 99 -5.62 -11.94 -2.08
N PRO A 100 -4.97 -12.53 -3.10
CA PRO A 100 -3.81 -13.37 -2.86
C PRO A 100 -2.79 -12.55 -2.07
N LYS A 101 -2.22 -13.16 -1.02
CA LYS A 101 -1.09 -12.54 -0.31
C LYS A 101 -0.04 -12.27 -1.38
N ALA A 102 0.43 -11.02 -1.46
CA ALA A 102 1.55 -10.70 -2.33
C ALA A 102 2.67 -11.69 -1.98
N VAL A 103 3.08 -12.48 -2.96
CA VAL A 103 4.24 -13.37 -2.82
C VAL A 103 5.36 -12.46 -2.36
N LYS A 104 5.92 -12.74 -1.18
CA LYS A 104 7.09 -12.02 -0.68
C LYS A 104 8.26 -12.44 -1.57
N THR A 105 8.35 -11.89 -2.77
CA THR A 105 9.49 -12.07 -3.66
C THR A 105 10.70 -11.56 -2.89
N ASN A 106 11.77 -12.34 -2.89
CA ASN A 106 13.00 -11.96 -2.22
C ASN A 106 13.46 -10.63 -2.85
N PRO A 107 13.74 -9.56 -2.08
CA PRO A 107 14.12 -8.26 -2.63
C PRO A 107 15.26 -8.39 -3.67
N ARG A 108 16.21 -9.29 -3.42
CA ARG A 108 17.30 -9.60 -4.35
C ARG A 108 16.84 -10.19 -5.68
N GLN A 109 15.80 -11.01 -5.70
CA GLN A 109 15.23 -11.56 -6.95
C GLN A 109 14.54 -10.47 -7.77
N SER A 110 13.81 -9.56 -7.13
CA SER A 110 13.21 -8.42 -7.84
C SER A 110 14.27 -7.48 -8.40
N GLU A 111 15.40 -7.31 -7.71
CA GLU A 111 16.52 -6.50 -8.20
C GLU A 111 17.20 -7.16 -9.42
N ILE A 112 17.44 -8.48 -9.37
CA ILE A 112 17.95 -9.24 -10.54
C ILE A 112 17.01 -9.10 -11.74
N GLU A 113 15.69 -9.23 -11.53
CA GLU A 113 14.70 -9.05 -12.59
C GLU A 113 14.69 -7.63 -13.16
N ALA A 114 14.86 -6.61 -12.31
CA ALA A 114 14.92 -5.22 -12.75
C ALA A 114 16.20 -4.96 -13.57
N LEU A 115 17.37 -5.36 -13.07
CA LEU A 115 18.66 -5.18 -13.76
C LEU A 115 18.72 -5.95 -15.08
N SER A 116 18.20 -7.18 -15.12
CA SER A 116 18.13 -7.96 -16.36
C SER A 116 17.19 -7.32 -17.40
N ARG A 117 16.09 -6.69 -16.97
CA ARG A 117 15.24 -5.90 -17.89
C ARG A 117 15.96 -4.65 -18.40
N MET A 118 16.70 -3.94 -17.54
CA MET A 118 17.49 -2.76 -17.95
C MET A 118 18.57 -3.15 -18.96
N PHE A 119 19.29 -4.25 -18.72
CA PHE A 119 20.30 -4.75 -19.66
C PHE A 119 19.70 -5.18 -21.01
N ARG A 120 18.48 -5.74 -21.03
CA ARG A 120 17.78 -6.03 -22.29
C ARG A 120 17.41 -4.79 -23.09
N GLN A 121 17.16 -3.67 -22.39
CA GLN A 121 16.86 -2.39 -23.03
C GLN A 121 18.14 -1.71 -23.54
N ASP A 122 19.23 -1.80 -22.77
CA ASP A 122 20.54 -1.27 -23.12
C ASP A 122 21.64 -2.33 -22.93
N PRO A 123 21.96 -3.10 -24.00
CA PRO A 123 22.96 -4.17 -23.93
C PRO A 123 24.41 -3.69 -23.77
N LEU A 124 24.68 -2.40 -23.98
CA LEU A 124 26.01 -1.81 -23.84
C LEU A 124 26.27 -1.31 -22.42
N ASN A 125 25.28 -1.40 -21.54
CA ASN A 125 25.38 -0.93 -20.17
C ASN A 125 26.09 -1.94 -19.26
N ALA A 126 27.42 -1.81 -19.17
CA ALA A 126 28.27 -2.64 -18.31
C ALA A 126 27.89 -2.55 -16.81
N PHE A 127 27.32 -1.42 -16.36
CA PHE A 127 26.92 -1.22 -14.96
C PHE A 127 25.84 -2.21 -14.51
N CYS A 128 24.92 -2.59 -15.40
CA CYS A 128 23.90 -3.60 -15.07
C CYS A 128 24.53 -4.95 -14.76
N LEU A 129 25.56 -5.36 -15.51
CA LEU A 129 26.27 -6.62 -15.32
C LEU A 129 27.16 -6.59 -14.07
N GLU A 130 27.79 -5.44 -13.80
CA GLU A 130 28.54 -5.22 -12.56
C GLU A 130 27.63 -5.44 -11.34
N LYS A 131 26.45 -4.79 -11.32
CA LYS A 131 25.49 -4.93 -10.22
C LYS A 131 24.90 -6.33 -10.12
N LEU A 132 24.65 -7.00 -11.24
CA LEU A 132 24.25 -8.41 -11.23
C LEU A 132 25.33 -9.30 -10.59
N SER A 133 26.61 -9.03 -10.87
CA SER A 133 27.71 -9.79 -10.26
C SER A 133 27.77 -9.66 -8.74
N GLU A 134 27.53 -8.45 -8.21
CA GLU A 134 27.43 -8.18 -6.76
C GLU A 134 26.27 -8.94 -6.13
N ILE A 135 25.06 -8.82 -6.70
CA ILE A 135 23.88 -9.47 -6.13
C ILE A 135 24.00 -10.99 -6.17
N TYR A 136 24.57 -11.56 -7.24
CA TYR A 136 24.79 -13.02 -7.32
C TYR A 136 25.83 -13.52 -6.32
N GLU A 137 26.87 -12.73 -6.03
CA GLU A 137 27.81 -13.09 -4.96
C GLU A 137 27.10 -13.09 -3.60
N GLU A 138 26.30 -12.05 -3.33
CA GLU A 138 25.54 -11.95 -2.09
C GLU A 138 24.50 -13.07 -1.91
N THR A 139 23.93 -13.60 -3.00
CA THR A 139 23.03 -14.76 -2.97
C THR A 139 23.77 -16.10 -2.92
N GLY A 140 25.11 -16.10 -2.98
CA GLY A 140 25.96 -17.29 -2.97
C GLY A 140 26.05 -18.01 -4.32
N GLU A 141 25.55 -17.41 -5.40
CA GLU A 141 25.56 -17.95 -6.76
C GLU A 141 26.85 -17.53 -7.50
N TYR A 142 28.01 -17.89 -6.95
CA TYR A 142 29.34 -17.49 -7.44
C TYR A 142 29.60 -17.76 -8.93
N GLY A 143 29.04 -18.85 -9.48
CA GLY A 143 29.17 -19.17 -10.90
C GLY A 143 28.50 -18.12 -11.80
N LYS A 144 27.32 -17.63 -11.41
CA LYS A 144 26.61 -16.56 -12.13
C LYS A 144 27.27 -15.21 -11.90
N ALA A 145 27.78 -14.97 -10.70
CA ALA A 145 28.54 -13.75 -10.38
C ALA A 145 29.77 -13.61 -11.29
N LEU A 146 30.55 -14.69 -11.45
CA LEU A 146 31.71 -14.72 -12.34
C LEU A 146 31.33 -14.46 -13.80
N ALA A 147 30.28 -15.12 -14.30
CA ALA A 147 29.82 -14.93 -15.68
C ALA A 147 29.43 -13.46 -15.94
N ALA A 148 28.65 -12.86 -15.03
CA ALA A 148 28.27 -11.44 -15.13
C ALA A 148 29.48 -10.50 -15.08
N ALA A 149 30.45 -10.76 -14.19
CA ALA A 149 31.68 -9.97 -14.11
C ALA A 149 32.54 -10.07 -15.38
N TYR A 150 32.60 -11.24 -16.02
CA TYR A 150 33.26 -11.43 -17.31
C TYR A 150 32.59 -10.66 -18.43
N GLU A 151 31.27 -10.69 -18.52
CA GLU A 151 30.52 -9.92 -19.51
C GLU A 151 30.68 -8.41 -19.26
N ALA A 152 30.68 -7.97 -18.01
CA ALA A 152 30.94 -6.57 -17.65
C ALA A 152 32.34 -6.13 -18.11
N ALA A 153 33.37 -6.93 -17.86
CA ALA A 153 34.75 -6.65 -18.28
C ALA A 153 34.93 -6.65 -19.80
N LYS A 154 34.08 -7.40 -20.53
CA LYS A 154 34.09 -7.43 -22.00
C LYS A 154 33.53 -6.14 -22.59
N LEU A 155 32.48 -5.57 -21.97
CA LEU A 155 31.88 -4.31 -22.38
C LEU A 155 32.72 -3.11 -21.92
N ASP A 156 33.17 -3.12 -20.67
CA ASP A 156 34.03 -2.10 -20.08
C ASP A 156 35.25 -2.75 -19.42
N PRO A 157 36.43 -2.74 -20.08
CA PRO A 157 37.66 -3.31 -19.56
C PRO A 157 38.34 -2.42 -18.50
N SER A 158 37.56 -1.79 -17.63
CA SER A 158 38.01 -1.04 -16.47
C SER A 158 38.82 -1.91 -15.50
N MET A 159 39.77 -1.29 -14.81
CA MET A 159 40.53 -1.93 -13.74
C MET A 159 39.62 -2.51 -12.65
N LYS A 160 38.48 -1.85 -12.38
CA LYS A 160 37.49 -2.31 -11.40
C LYS A 160 36.87 -3.66 -11.79
N ASN A 161 36.49 -3.82 -13.05
CA ASN A 161 35.89 -5.06 -13.55
C ASN A 161 36.91 -6.20 -13.56
N LYS A 162 38.18 -5.90 -13.86
CA LYS A 162 39.28 -6.88 -13.82
C LYS A 162 39.55 -7.37 -12.40
N SER A 163 39.71 -6.45 -11.43
CA SER A 163 39.94 -6.83 -10.03
C SER A 163 38.76 -7.63 -9.48
N ARG A 164 37.53 -7.27 -9.86
CA ARG A 164 36.31 -7.99 -9.48
C ARG A 164 36.33 -9.47 -9.87
N ILE A 165 36.80 -9.78 -11.08
CA ILE A 165 36.91 -11.17 -11.54
C ILE A 165 37.94 -11.95 -10.70
N GLU A 166 39.06 -11.32 -10.34
CA GLU A 166 40.09 -11.95 -9.51
C GLU A 166 39.58 -12.23 -8.09
N ASP A 167 38.86 -11.28 -7.49
CA ASP A 167 38.28 -11.42 -6.15
C ASP A 167 37.27 -12.57 -6.12
N LEU A 168 36.34 -12.60 -7.08
CA LEU A 168 35.36 -13.68 -7.20
C LEU A 168 36.02 -15.05 -7.44
N LYS A 169 37.14 -15.11 -8.17
CA LYS A 169 37.91 -16.35 -8.36
C LYS A 169 38.55 -16.83 -7.07
N LYS A 170 39.17 -15.92 -6.31
CA LYS A 170 39.80 -16.25 -5.01
C LYS A 170 38.75 -16.80 -4.05
N GLU A 171 37.62 -16.11 -3.90
CA GLU A 171 36.53 -16.55 -3.04
C GLU A 171 35.94 -17.90 -3.47
N ALA A 172 35.73 -18.10 -4.77
CA ALA A 172 35.24 -19.37 -5.29
C ALA A 172 36.23 -20.52 -4.99
N HIS A 173 37.54 -20.26 -5.11
CA HIS A 173 38.58 -21.23 -4.80
C HIS A 173 38.70 -21.51 -3.30
N GLU A 174 38.61 -20.49 -2.44
CA GLU A 174 38.59 -20.64 -0.99
C GLU A 174 37.39 -21.46 -0.51
N LYS A 175 36.19 -21.16 -1.03
CA LYS A 175 34.99 -21.95 -0.71
C LYS A 175 35.08 -23.38 -1.19
N LYS A 176 35.69 -23.62 -2.36
CA LYS A 176 35.95 -24.97 -2.86
C LYS A 176 36.94 -25.72 -1.95
N ARG A 177 38.05 -25.09 -1.55
CA ARG A 177 39.00 -25.65 -0.59
C ARG A 177 38.37 -25.96 0.76
N HIS A 178 37.52 -25.08 1.28
CA HIS A 178 36.82 -25.32 2.54
C HIS A 178 35.83 -26.49 2.43
N LYS A 179 35.16 -26.64 1.28
CA LYS A 179 34.28 -27.77 1.01
C LYS A 179 35.04 -29.09 0.92
N ASP A 180 36.18 -29.11 0.24
CA ASP A 180 36.98 -30.32 0.04
C ASP A 180 37.84 -30.67 1.27
N GLY A 181 38.19 -29.67 2.09
CA GLY A 181 39.00 -29.82 3.31
C GLY A 181 38.20 -30.13 4.58
N TRP A 182 36.86 -30.08 4.53
CA TRP A 182 36.02 -30.46 5.67
C TRP A 182 36.01 -31.99 5.83
N LYS A 183 36.83 -32.51 6.73
CA LYS A 183 36.61 -33.82 7.35
C LYS A 183 35.82 -33.62 8.65
N PRO A 184 34.66 -34.28 8.86
CA PRO A 184 33.96 -34.20 10.13
C PRO A 184 34.88 -34.75 11.24
N ARG A 185 35.24 -33.90 12.20
CA ARG A 185 35.94 -34.31 13.42
C ARG A 185 34.96 -35.11 14.29
N GLY A 186 34.89 -36.42 14.06
CA GLY A 186 33.93 -37.26 14.76
C GLY A 186 33.96 -38.77 14.47
N GLN A 187 35.00 -39.31 13.84
CA GLN A 187 35.25 -40.76 13.84
C GLN A 187 36.71 -40.98 14.22
N GLY A 188 36.99 -40.94 15.53
CA GLY A 188 38.17 -41.63 16.05
C GLY A 188 37.98 -43.13 15.85
N PRO A 189 39.06 -43.92 15.70
CA PRO A 189 38.93 -45.37 15.67
C PRO A 189 38.32 -45.79 17.01
N GLY A 190 37.10 -46.35 16.97
CA GLY A 190 36.44 -46.90 18.14
C GLY A 190 37.28 -48.05 18.70
N PRO A 191 37.50 -48.12 20.02
CA PRO A 191 38.04 -49.33 20.65
C PRO A 191 37.04 -50.49 20.56
#